data_AF-A0A923BH55-F1
#
_entry.id   AF-A0A923BH55-F1
#
_cell.length_a   1.000
_cell.length_b   1.000
_cell.length_c   1.000
_cell.angle_alpha   90.00
_cell.angle_beta   90.00
_cell.angle_gamma   90.00
#
_symmetry.space_group_name_H-M   'P 1'
#
loop_
_entity.id
_entity.type
_entity.pdbx_description
1 polymer ?
#
loop_
_entity_poly.entity_id
_entity_poly.type
_entity_poly.pdbx_seq_one_letter_code
_entity_poly.pdbx_strand_id
1 'polypeptide(L)'
;MLNLLVDTCVWLDAAKAPEQRPLLGVLTDLINMGEVRLIVPRTVLVEFAEHKNRIIEESGRSLSSVFKRVKTAVEKFGDPAKRRDVMDQLNDVDHRIPLLGGLANESVAQIEALLNAGNIVEVDDSIKARAAQRGIDKVAPFHRQRNGINDAILIEIYAEQVRLGKRERFTFVSHNVKDFSDPNGDNKLPHPDLANIFSKIKSHYSITLADAISRIRPELVTDLMFDHEEWVENARSFSELMAAEAQLCDKVWYNRHKCREEAITSGRIKVVDEGDKTYPANEIVRDIWEGALKSAAKMEAKYGIDNMGPWDDFEWGMINGKLSAIRWVLGQDWDELYT
;
A
#
# COMPACT_ATOMS: atom_id res chain seq x y z
N MET A 1 11.59 28.19 -9.29
CA MET A 1 12.59 27.20 -8.87
C MET A 1 12.83 27.26 -7.36
N LEU A 2 12.43 26.19 -6.67
CA LEU A 2 12.68 25.90 -5.26
C LEU A 2 13.86 24.92 -5.16
N ASN A 3 14.81 25.18 -4.28
CA ASN A 3 15.82 24.21 -3.89
C ASN A 3 15.34 23.45 -2.65
N LEU A 4 15.23 22.12 -2.74
CA LEU A 4 14.66 21.28 -1.71
C LEU A 4 15.73 20.34 -1.15
N LEU A 5 15.98 20.39 0.16
CA LEU A 5 16.79 19.41 0.85
C LEU A 5 15.87 18.59 1.76
N VAL A 6 15.84 17.29 1.53
CA VAL A 6 15.00 16.34 2.26
C VAL A 6 15.91 15.41 3.05
N ASP A 7 15.67 15.33 4.35
CA ASP A 7 16.36 14.44 5.28
C ASP A 7 16.15 12.97 4.90
N THR A 8 17.16 12.13 5.13
CA THR A 8 17.12 10.68 4.91
C THR A 8 15.89 10.04 5.54
N CYS A 9 15.50 10.44 6.76
CA CYS A 9 14.35 9.84 7.45
C CYS A 9 13.04 9.98 6.65
N VAL A 10 12.85 11.09 5.95
CA VAL A 10 11.66 11.35 5.13
C VAL A 10 11.61 10.40 3.94
N TRP A 11 12.74 10.16 3.28
CA TRP A 11 12.85 9.20 2.18
C TRP A 11 12.60 7.77 2.64
N LEU A 12 13.15 7.38 3.79
CA LEU A 12 12.95 6.04 4.35
C LEU A 12 11.48 5.80 4.72
N ASP A 13 10.80 6.80 5.26
CA ASP A 13 9.37 6.71 5.58
C ASP A 13 8.51 6.68 4.31
N ALA A 14 8.81 7.52 3.31
CA ALA A 14 8.13 7.51 2.02
C ALA A 14 8.29 6.17 1.28
N ALA A 15 9.46 5.54 1.37
CA ALA A 15 9.71 4.22 0.77
C ALA A 15 8.88 3.09 1.43
N LYS A 16 8.47 3.27 2.70
CA LYS A 16 7.68 2.29 3.45
C LYS A 16 6.17 2.46 3.29
N ALA A 17 5.72 3.60 2.77
CA ALA A 17 4.32 3.99 2.69
C ALA A 17 3.86 4.00 1.22
N PRO A 18 3.18 2.95 0.72
CA PRO A 18 2.70 2.89 -0.66
C PRO A 18 1.83 4.10 -1.06
N GLU A 19 1.07 4.64 -0.11
CA GLU A 19 0.26 5.85 -0.27
C GLU A 19 1.07 7.12 -0.57
N GLN A 20 2.39 7.14 -0.33
CA GLN A 20 3.27 8.26 -0.66
C GLN A 20 3.77 8.22 -2.11
N ARG A 21 3.50 7.14 -2.87
CA ARG A 21 3.96 6.99 -4.25
C ARG A 21 3.44 8.11 -5.18
N PRO A 22 2.15 8.51 -5.13
CA PRO A 22 1.69 9.64 -5.93
C PRO A 22 2.48 10.91 -5.65
N LEU A 23 2.84 11.17 -4.38
CA LEU A 23 3.62 12.35 -3.99
C LEU A 23 5.04 12.33 -4.58
N LEU A 24 5.67 11.15 -4.64
CA LEU A 24 6.96 10.98 -5.32
C LEU A 24 6.85 11.21 -6.83
N GLY A 25 5.72 10.81 -7.44
CA GLY A 25 5.38 11.10 -8.83
C GLY A 25 5.31 12.60 -9.09
N VAL A 26 4.55 13.33 -8.27
CA VAL A 26 4.44 14.78 -8.35
C VAL A 26 5.80 15.47 -8.17
N LEU A 27 6.61 15.01 -7.22
CA LEU A 27 7.96 15.55 -7.05
C LEU A 27 8.83 15.34 -8.30
N THR A 28 8.71 14.18 -8.94
CA THR A 28 9.40 13.87 -10.20
C THR A 28 9.00 14.86 -11.29
N ASP A 29 7.71 15.12 -11.45
CA ASP A 29 7.19 16.06 -12.45
C ASP A 29 7.64 17.50 -12.17
N LEU A 30 7.60 17.93 -10.90
CA LEU A 30 8.07 19.26 -10.53
C LEU A 30 9.57 19.46 -10.79
N ILE A 31 10.38 18.40 -10.67
CA ILE A 31 11.79 18.44 -11.04
C ILE A 31 11.95 18.53 -12.56
N ASN A 32 11.21 17.71 -13.32
CA ASN A 32 11.24 17.72 -14.79
C ASN A 32 10.77 19.06 -15.38
N MET A 33 9.81 19.72 -14.74
CA MET A 33 9.33 21.05 -15.10
C MET A 33 10.31 22.18 -14.69
N GLY A 34 11.37 21.88 -13.94
CA GLY A 34 12.32 22.87 -13.43
C GLY A 34 11.77 23.74 -12.28
N GLU A 35 10.64 23.34 -11.68
CA GLU A 35 10.05 24.03 -10.54
C GLU A 35 10.79 23.69 -9.24
N VAL A 36 11.33 22.47 -9.13
CA VAL A 36 12.11 21.98 -7.98
C VAL A 36 13.49 21.51 -8.41
N ARG A 37 14.49 21.78 -7.57
CA ARG A 37 15.82 21.17 -7.64
C ARG A 37 16.12 20.52 -6.30
N LEU A 38 16.47 19.23 -6.31
CA LEU A 38 16.91 18.54 -5.10
C LEU A 38 18.36 18.91 -4.78
N ILE A 39 18.61 19.28 -3.53
CA ILE A 39 19.95 19.33 -2.93
C ILE A 39 20.13 17.99 -2.22
N VAL A 40 21.10 17.19 -2.67
CA VAL A 40 21.31 15.83 -2.18
C VAL A 40 22.69 15.71 -1.55
N PRO A 41 22.81 15.86 -0.23
CA PRO A 41 24.05 15.55 0.47
C PRO A 41 24.52 14.12 0.18
N ARG A 42 25.82 13.91 -0.03
CA ARG A 42 26.40 12.57 -0.24
C ARG A 42 26.04 11.60 0.90
N THR A 43 25.91 12.10 2.12
CA THR A 43 25.48 11.32 3.30
C THR A 43 24.08 10.75 3.13
N VAL A 44 23.12 11.51 2.59
CA VAL A 44 21.74 11.04 2.35
C VAL A 44 21.72 9.91 1.33
N LEU A 45 22.51 10.02 0.25
CA LEU A 45 22.65 8.95 -0.75
C LEU A 45 23.18 7.65 -0.15
N VAL A 46 24.24 7.76 0.67
CA VAL A 46 24.88 6.60 1.31
C VAL A 46 23.93 5.96 2.32
N GLU A 47 23.35 6.75 3.22
CA GLU A 47 22.42 6.24 4.24
C GLU A 47 21.20 5.57 3.59
N PHE A 48 20.62 6.17 2.55
CA PHE A 48 19.50 5.56 1.84
C PHE A 48 19.89 4.24 1.17
N ALA A 49 21.04 4.18 0.50
CA ALA A 49 21.53 2.97 -0.14
C ALA A 49 21.82 1.84 0.86
N GLU A 50 22.33 2.15 2.06
CA GLU A 50 22.54 1.17 3.13
C GLU A 50 21.22 0.62 3.69
N HIS A 51 20.18 1.45 3.75
CA HIS A 51 18.89 1.08 4.34
C HIS A 51 17.87 0.48 3.35
N LYS A 52 18.04 0.66 2.03
CA LYS A 52 17.04 0.26 1.02
C LYS A 52 16.68 -1.22 1.04
N ASN A 53 17.68 -2.11 1.14
CA ASN A 53 17.43 -3.57 1.14
C ASN A 53 16.61 -3.98 2.36
N ARG A 54 16.91 -3.37 3.51
CA ARG A 54 16.17 -3.59 4.74
C ARG A 54 14.73 -3.10 4.63
N ILE A 55 14.47 -1.98 3.96
CA ILE A 55 13.10 -1.48 3.73
C ILE A 55 12.30 -2.48 2.90
N ILE A 56 12.88 -2.98 1.81
CA ILE A 56 12.24 -3.97 0.94
C ILE A 56 11.88 -5.24 1.74
N GLU A 57 12.82 -5.74 2.56
CA GLU A 57 12.57 -6.89 3.43
C GLU A 57 11.52 -6.60 4.53
N GLU A 58 11.58 -5.43 5.18
CA GLU A 58 10.66 -5.04 6.24
C GLU A 58 9.23 -4.86 5.74
N SER A 59 9.03 -4.29 4.55
CA SER A 59 7.71 -4.13 3.94
C SER A 59 7.04 -5.49 3.69
N GLY A 60 7.81 -6.48 3.23
CA GLY A 60 7.31 -7.87 3.13
C GLY A 60 6.99 -8.48 4.50
N ARG A 61 7.88 -8.30 5.49
CA ARG A 61 7.73 -8.89 6.84
C ARG A 61 6.62 -8.25 7.68
N SER A 62 6.39 -6.94 7.57
CA SER A 62 5.39 -6.23 8.39
C SER A 62 3.99 -6.75 8.09
N LEU A 63 3.66 -6.91 6.81
CA LEU A 63 2.42 -7.50 6.32
C LEU A 63 2.30 -8.96 6.77
N SER A 64 3.33 -9.78 6.61
CA SER A 64 3.31 -11.18 7.12
C SER A 64 3.07 -11.24 8.63
N SER A 65 3.63 -10.31 9.40
CA SER A 65 3.41 -10.25 10.85
C SER A 65 1.99 -9.82 11.22
N VAL A 66 1.36 -8.94 10.45
CA VAL A 66 -0.03 -8.52 10.62
C VAL A 66 -0.95 -9.69 10.27
N PHE A 67 -0.74 -10.34 9.13
CA PHE A 67 -1.50 -11.53 8.74
C PHE A 67 -1.35 -12.67 9.75
N LYS A 68 -0.16 -12.89 10.29
CA LYS A 68 0.04 -13.86 11.38
C LYS A 68 -0.77 -13.53 12.62
N ARG A 69 -0.86 -12.25 13.02
CA ARG A 69 -1.72 -11.83 14.15
C ARG A 69 -3.20 -12.03 13.85
N VAL A 70 -3.63 -11.74 12.63
CA VAL A 70 -5.01 -11.97 12.17
C VAL A 70 -5.32 -13.46 12.18
N LYS A 71 -4.44 -14.33 11.65
CA LYS A 71 -4.54 -15.79 11.73
C LYS A 71 -4.70 -16.25 13.18
N THR A 72 -3.82 -15.80 14.08
CA THR A 72 -3.91 -16.14 15.52
C THR A 72 -5.21 -15.65 16.16
N ALA A 73 -5.74 -14.49 15.77
CA ALA A 73 -7.02 -14.00 16.27
C ALA A 73 -8.20 -14.84 15.78
N VAL A 74 -8.20 -15.24 14.50
CA VAL A 74 -9.20 -16.15 13.92
C VAL A 74 -9.13 -17.54 14.56
N GLU A 75 -7.93 -18.06 14.83
CA GLU A 75 -7.76 -19.32 15.55
C GLU A 75 -8.35 -19.28 16.96
N LYS A 76 -8.10 -18.19 17.70
CA LYS A 76 -8.51 -18.07 19.10
C LYS A 76 -9.97 -17.68 19.30
N PHE A 77 -10.50 -16.82 18.44
CA PHE A 77 -11.80 -16.17 18.64
C PHE A 77 -12.79 -16.40 17.49
N GLY A 78 -12.36 -17.06 16.41
CA GLY A 78 -13.21 -17.31 15.23
C GLY A 78 -14.22 -18.44 15.46
N ASP A 79 -15.36 -18.31 14.77
CA ASP A 79 -16.43 -19.31 14.72
C ASP A 79 -15.87 -20.67 14.24
N PRO A 80 -15.99 -21.75 15.04
CA PRO A 80 -15.49 -23.08 14.68
C PRO A 80 -15.99 -23.60 13.32
N ALA A 81 -17.20 -23.23 12.92
CA ALA A 81 -17.82 -23.72 11.68
C ALA A 81 -17.22 -23.07 10.42
N LYS A 82 -16.67 -21.85 10.54
CA LYS A 82 -16.10 -21.08 9.43
C LYS A 82 -14.58 -20.91 9.52
N ARG A 83 -13.97 -21.36 10.61
CA ARG A 83 -12.55 -21.17 10.91
C ARG A 83 -11.65 -21.73 9.81
N ARG A 84 -12.00 -22.89 9.25
CA ARG A 84 -11.20 -23.54 8.22
C ARG A 84 -11.17 -22.70 6.94
N ASP A 85 -12.33 -22.32 6.43
CA ASP A 85 -12.47 -21.47 5.24
C ASP A 85 -11.76 -20.12 5.41
N VAL A 86 -11.89 -19.48 6.58
CA VAL A 86 -11.22 -18.20 6.87
C VAL A 86 -9.70 -18.38 6.99
N MET A 87 -9.22 -19.49 7.54
CA MET A 87 -7.78 -19.75 7.64
C MET A 87 -7.16 -20.09 6.29
N ASP A 88 -7.86 -20.82 5.43
CA ASP A 88 -7.42 -21.12 4.07
C ASP A 88 -7.35 -19.82 3.25
N GLN A 89 -8.37 -18.95 3.35
CA GLN A 89 -8.33 -17.60 2.78
C GLN A 89 -7.17 -16.75 3.29
N LEU A 90 -6.86 -16.80 4.59
CA LEU A 90 -5.71 -16.06 5.15
C LEU A 90 -4.36 -16.65 4.71
N ASN A 91 -4.30 -17.95 4.41
CA ASN A 91 -3.10 -18.59 3.86
C ASN A 91 -2.88 -18.16 2.41
N ASP A 92 -3.94 -18.06 1.60
CA ASP A 92 -3.86 -17.58 0.22
C ASP A 92 -3.39 -16.12 0.11
N VAL A 93 -3.80 -15.25 1.04
CA VAL A 93 -3.28 -13.88 1.09
C VAL A 93 -1.79 -13.83 1.46
N ASP A 94 -1.32 -14.74 2.31
CA ASP A 94 0.09 -14.86 2.69
C ASP A 94 0.98 -15.09 1.45
N HIS A 95 0.47 -15.86 0.47
CA HIS A 95 1.15 -16.12 -0.80
C HIS A 95 1.23 -14.91 -1.73
N ARG A 96 0.44 -13.85 -1.51
CA ARG A 96 0.46 -12.60 -2.30
C ARG A 96 1.19 -11.43 -1.65
N ILE A 97 1.63 -11.56 -0.40
CA ILE A 97 2.51 -10.59 0.26
C ILE A 97 3.76 -10.25 -0.59
N PRO A 98 4.36 -11.19 -1.35
CA PRO A 98 5.42 -10.87 -2.30
C PRO A 98 5.04 -9.85 -3.38
N LEU A 99 3.78 -9.81 -3.85
CA LEU A 99 3.31 -8.79 -4.81
C LEU A 99 3.31 -7.39 -4.18
N LEU A 100 2.95 -7.27 -2.89
CA LEU A 100 3.01 -5.99 -2.16
C LEU A 100 4.45 -5.56 -1.88
N GLY A 101 5.38 -6.50 -1.72
CA GLY A 101 6.83 -6.22 -1.71
C GLY A 101 7.33 -5.59 -3.02
N GLY A 102 6.66 -5.87 -4.14
CA GLY A 102 6.87 -5.20 -5.43
C GLY A 102 6.65 -3.68 -5.36
N LEU A 103 5.64 -3.22 -4.62
CA LEU A 103 5.36 -1.78 -4.47
C LEU A 103 6.46 -1.04 -3.71
N ALA A 104 7.01 -1.66 -2.65
CA ALA A 104 8.15 -1.09 -1.92
C ALA A 104 9.41 -1.03 -2.81
N ASN A 105 9.63 -2.05 -3.66
CA ASN A 105 10.72 -2.01 -4.64
C ASN A 105 10.55 -0.85 -5.63
N GLU A 106 9.34 -0.61 -6.12
CA GLU A 106 9.04 0.50 -7.02
C GLU A 106 9.28 1.86 -6.35
N SER A 107 8.78 2.08 -5.14
CA SER A 107 9.02 3.32 -4.38
C SER A 107 10.50 3.54 -4.10
N VAL A 108 11.24 2.49 -3.72
CA VAL A 108 12.69 2.57 -3.53
C VAL A 108 13.38 2.97 -4.82
N ALA A 109 13.07 2.31 -5.94
CA ALA A 109 13.68 2.62 -7.24
C ALA A 109 13.38 4.05 -7.69
N GLN A 110 12.16 4.54 -7.46
CA GLN A 110 11.78 5.92 -7.75
C GLN A 110 12.58 6.92 -6.91
N ILE A 111 12.73 6.68 -5.61
CA ILE A 111 13.54 7.54 -4.74
C ILE A 111 15.01 7.51 -5.15
N GLU A 112 15.57 6.35 -5.50
CA GLU A 112 16.94 6.27 -6.00
C GLU A 112 17.13 7.11 -7.27
N ALA A 113 16.18 7.08 -8.20
CA ALA A 113 16.22 7.91 -9.40
C ALA A 113 16.19 9.41 -9.05
N LEU A 114 15.30 9.83 -8.13
CA LEU A 114 15.22 11.21 -7.65
C LEU A 114 16.52 11.69 -7.01
N LEU A 115 17.09 10.89 -6.10
CA LEU A 115 18.32 11.23 -5.39
C LEU A 115 19.53 11.32 -6.34
N ASN A 116 19.63 10.42 -7.31
CA ASN A 116 20.72 10.43 -8.29
C ASN A 116 20.60 11.57 -9.33
N ALA A 117 19.38 12.01 -9.65
CA ALA A 117 19.13 13.16 -10.52
C ALA A 117 19.34 14.51 -9.81
N GLY A 118 19.36 14.52 -8.48
CA GLY A 118 19.57 15.72 -7.68
C GLY A 118 20.98 16.31 -7.76
N ASN A 119 21.13 17.54 -7.29
CA ASN A 119 22.43 18.19 -7.16
C ASN A 119 23.18 17.59 -5.96
N ILE A 120 24.13 16.71 -6.24
CA ILE A 120 24.92 16.04 -5.21
C ILE A 120 25.89 17.03 -4.56
N VAL A 121 25.79 17.20 -3.24
CA VAL A 121 26.66 18.09 -2.46
C VAL A 121 27.60 17.27 -1.59
N GLU A 122 28.90 17.50 -1.75
CA GLU A 122 29.94 16.89 -0.92
C GLU A 122 30.09 17.60 0.42
N VAL A 123 30.44 16.83 1.45
CA VAL A 123 30.73 17.38 2.78
C VAL A 123 32.19 17.84 2.83
N ASP A 124 32.41 19.15 2.84
CA ASP A 124 33.74 19.72 3.04
C ASP A 124 34.14 19.80 4.53
N ASP A 125 35.42 20.07 4.81
CA ASP A 125 35.91 20.15 6.18
C ASP A 125 35.39 21.37 6.94
N SER A 126 34.94 22.42 6.22
CA SER A 126 34.35 23.60 6.83
C SER A 126 32.96 23.30 7.40
N ILE A 127 32.15 22.51 6.70
CA ILE A 127 30.86 22.00 7.14
C ILE A 127 31.06 21.09 8.35
N LYS A 128 32.03 20.16 8.28
CA LYS A 128 32.35 19.27 9.42
C LYS A 128 32.75 20.08 10.66
N ALA A 129 33.57 21.12 10.49
CA ALA A 129 33.97 21.98 11.61
C ALA A 129 32.77 22.70 12.23
N ARG A 130 31.85 23.25 11.43
CA ARG A 130 30.62 23.90 11.94
C ARG A 130 29.68 22.91 12.62
N ALA A 131 29.50 21.72 12.04
CA ALA A 131 28.70 20.66 12.63
C ALA A 131 29.28 20.18 13.97
N ALA A 132 30.60 20.02 14.06
CA ALA A 132 31.29 19.69 15.31
C ALA A 132 31.16 20.81 16.35
N GLN A 133 31.25 22.07 15.93
CA GLN A 133 31.08 23.23 16.81
C GLN A 133 29.69 23.23 17.47
N ARG A 134 28.62 22.83 16.77
CA ARG A 134 27.30 22.65 17.37
C ARG A 134 27.30 21.67 18.53
N GLY A 135 28.06 20.57 18.40
CA GLY A 135 28.21 19.57 19.46
C GLY A 135 28.99 20.10 20.66
N ILE A 136 30.02 20.91 20.44
CA ILE A 136 30.79 21.58 21.50
C ILE A 136 29.88 22.56 22.26
N ASP A 137 29.09 23.35 21.53
CA ASP A 137 28.19 24.34 22.09
C ASP A 137 26.89 23.74 22.65
N LYS A 138 26.68 22.42 22.43
CA LYS A 138 25.49 21.66 22.83
C LYS A 138 24.17 22.26 22.31
N VAL A 139 24.23 22.86 21.13
CA VAL A 139 23.06 23.41 20.42
C VAL A 139 22.50 22.40 19.44
N ALA A 140 21.27 22.60 18.98
CA ALA A 140 20.61 21.67 18.07
C ALA A 140 21.49 21.33 16.83
N PRO A 141 21.58 20.04 16.45
CA PRO A 141 20.81 18.88 16.96
C PRO A 141 21.45 18.11 18.16
N PHE A 142 22.38 18.73 18.92
CA PHE A 142 23.06 18.11 20.06
C PHE A 142 22.50 18.51 21.45
N HIS A 143 21.35 19.17 21.51
CA HIS A 143 20.65 19.51 22.75
C HIS A 143 20.15 18.27 23.54
N ARG A 144 20.29 17.07 22.98
CA ARG A 144 19.90 15.78 23.59
C ARG A 144 21.08 14.82 23.68
N GLN A 145 20.98 13.81 24.56
CA GLN A 145 22.00 12.76 24.76
C GLN A 145 22.02 11.73 23.61
N ARG A 146 22.20 12.18 22.37
CA ARG A 146 22.34 11.33 21.18
C ARG A 146 23.41 11.89 20.23
N ASN A 147 24.01 11.04 19.42
CA ASN A 147 25.01 11.45 18.44
C ASN A 147 24.32 12.05 17.20
N GLY A 148 24.02 13.35 17.23
CA GLY A 148 23.34 14.10 16.16
C GLY A 148 24.27 14.62 15.06
N ILE A 149 25.46 14.01 14.86
CA ILE A 149 26.45 14.55 13.93
C ILE A 149 25.98 14.55 12.47
N ASN A 150 25.26 13.52 12.04
CA ASN A 150 24.72 13.46 10.68
C ASN A 150 23.66 14.55 10.45
N ASP A 151 22.74 14.71 11.41
CA ASP A 151 21.74 15.77 11.44
C ASP A 151 22.41 17.17 11.43
N ALA A 152 23.53 17.33 12.14
CA ALA A 152 24.29 18.57 12.20
C ALA A 152 24.97 18.89 10.86
N ILE A 153 25.56 17.88 10.22
CA ILE A 153 26.14 18.01 8.87
C ILE A 153 25.04 18.38 7.87
N LEU A 154 23.89 17.72 7.96
CA LEU A 154 22.75 17.92 7.07
C LEU A 154 22.26 19.38 7.10
N ILE A 155 22.04 19.91 8.31
CA ILE A 155 21.54 21.28 8.46
C ILE A 155 22.62 22.33 8.14
N GLU A 156 23.91 22.03 8.35
CA GLU A 156 24.99 22.93 7.96
C GLU A 156 25.19 23.00 6.44
N ILE A 157 24.99 21.89 5.72
CA ILE A 157 24.92 21.91 4.25
C ILE A 157 23.75 22.78 3.81
N TYR A 158 22.56 22.56 4.37
CA TYR A 158 21.38 23.36 4.04
C TYR A 158 21.65 24.86 4.25
N ALA A 159 22.17 25.23 5.42
CA ALA A 159 22.49 26.61 5.77
C ALA A 159 23.51 27.22 4.80
N GLU A 160 24.51 26.45 4.36
CA GLU A 160 25.47 26.92 3.36
C GLU A 160 24.85 27.16 1.99
N GLN A 161 24.01 26.25 1.50
CA GLN A 161 23.29 26.44 0.24
C GLN A 161 22.39 27.67 0.29
N VAL A 162 21.69 27.89 1.42
CA VAL A 162 20.91 29.11 1.66
C VAL A 162 21.79 30.36 1.64
N ARG A 163 23.01 30.33 2.19
CA ARG A 163 23.94 31.47 2.17
C ARG A 163 24.43 31.79 0.76
N LEU A 164 24.80 30.75 -0.01
CA LEU A 164 25.35 30.89 -1.37
C LEU A 164 24.29 31.28 -2.40
N GLY A 165 23.06 30.79 -2.25
CA GLY A 165 21.97 31.04 -3.19
C GLY A 165 21.53 32.51 -3.23
N LYS A 166 21.43 33.06 -4.44
CA LYS A 166 20.94 34.44 -4.67
C LYS A 166 19.61 34.40 -5.42
N ARG A 167 18.57 35.05 -4.86
CA ARG A 167 17.20 35.10 -5.41
C ARG A 167 16.52 33.72 -5.59
N GLU A 168 17.03 32.71 -4.93
CA GLU A 168 16.45 31.36 -4.89
C GLU A 168 15.72 31.13 -3.57
N ARG A 169 14.72 30.25 -3.58
CA ARG A 169 14.00 29.80 -2.39
C ARG A 169 14.51 28.41 -2.00
N PHE A 170 14.53 28.16 -0.71
CA PHE A 170 15.02 26.93 -0.11
C PHE A 170 13.97 26.37 0.84
N THR A 171 13.85 25.05 0.89
CA THR A 171 13.07 24.35 1.90
C THR A 171 13.86 23.16 2.44
N PHE A 172 13.93 23.07 3.76
CA PHE A 172 14.42 21.90 4.49
C PHE A 172 13.24 21.07 4.97
N VAL A 173 13.29 19.75 4.75
CA VAL A 173 12.23 18.82 5.17
C VAL A 173 12.83 17.74 6.05
N SER A 174 12.27 17.55 7.26
CA SER A 174 12.65 16.44 8.15
C SER A 174 11.46 15.97 8.98
N HIS A 175 11.33 14.65 9.17
CA HIS A 175 10.40 14.07 10.14
C HIS A 175 10.95 14.12 11.57
N ASN A 176 12.24 14.44 11.76
CA ASN A 176 12.87 14.54 13.07
C ASN A 176 12.52 15.86 13.78
N VAL A 177 11.24 16.02 14.13
CA VAL A 177 10.72 17.16 14.91
C VAL A 177 11.41 17.31 16.26
N LYS A 178 11.97 16.21 16.75
CA LYS A 178 12.65 16.14 18.02
C LYS A 178 13.91 16.99 18.05
N ASP A 179 14.64 17.02 16.94
CA ASP A 179 15.92 17.71 16.87
C ASP A 179 15.89 18.99 16.02
N PHE A 180 14.94 19.10 15.09
CA PHE A 180 14.81 20.24 14.19
C PHE A 180 13.66 21.20 14.51
N SER A 181 12.67 20.81 15.33
CA SER A 181 11.54 21.68 15.69
C SER A 181 11.68 22.34 17.06
N ASP A 182 10.87 23.37 17.30
CA ASP A 182 10.75 24.02 18.60
C ASP A 182 10.26 23.02 19.67
N PRO A 183 11.07 22.71 20.71
CA PRO A 183 10.72 21.72 21.72
C PRO A 183 9.63 22.21 22.69
N ASN A 184 9.38 23.53 22.74
CA ASN A 184 8.45 24.16 23.67
C ASN A 184 7.27 24.84 22.96
N GLY A 185 7.20 24.73 21.63
CA GLY A 185 6.26 25.47 20.79
C GLY A 185 5.55 24.59 19.77
N ASP A 186 5.28 25.17 18.59
CA ASP A 186 4.70 24.45 17.45
C ASP A 186 5.79 23.65 16.74
N ASN A 187 5.58 22.35 16.55
CA ASN A 187 6.51 21.47 15.85
C ASN A 187 6.73 21.88 14.38
N LYS A 188 5.87 22.74 13.81
CA LYS A 188 6.06 23.32 12.47
C LYS A 188 7.06 24.48 12.45
N LEU A 189 7.45 24.99 13.61
CA LEU A 189 8.49 26.01 13.74
C LEU A 189 9.86 25.34 13.96
N PRO A 190 10.93 25.89 13.37
CA PRO A 190 12.27 25.36 13.56
C PRO A 190 12.74 25.57 15.00
N HIS A 191 13.64 24.70 15.45
CA HIS A 191 14.30 24.83 16.75
C HIS A 191 14.93 26.23 16.91
N PRO A 192 14.86 26.88 18.09
CA PRO A 192 15.42 28.22 18.31
C PRO A 192 16.89 28.37 17.86
N ASP A 193 17.73 27.37 18.15
CA ASP A 193 19.14 27.32 17.71
C ASP A 193 19.35 27.26 16.19
N LEU A 194 18.31 26.95 15.43
CA LEU A 194 18.31 26.86 13.96
C LEU A 194 17.49 27.98 13.31
N ALA A 195 16.77 28.78 14.09
CA ALA A 195 15.82 29.77 13.59
C ALA A 195 16.50 30.80 12.66
N ASN A 196 17.79 31.09 12.87
CA ASN A 196 18.58 32.00 12.03
C ASN A 196 18.81 31.50 10.59
N ILE A 197 18.67 30.20 10.35
CA ILE A 197 18.81 29.60 9.01
C ILE A 197 17.53 29.81 8.19
N PHE A 198 16.39 30.01 8.86
CA PHE A 198 15.08 30.09 8.25
C PHE A 198 14.57 31.53 8.17
N SER A 199 13.77 31.82 7.15
CA SER A 199 13.12 33.12 6.96
C SER A 199 11.83 32.95 6.17
N LYS A 200 10.86 33.86 6.37
CA LYS A 200 9.55 33.82 5.71
C LYS A 200 9.58 33.89 4.18
N ILE A 201 10.71 34.25 3.58
CA ILE A 201 10.82 34.52 2.14
C ILE A 201 11.78 33.55 1.48
N LYS A 202 12.98 33.35 2.07
CA LYS A 202 14.08 32.66 1.40
C LYS A 202 14.22 31.20 1.80
N SER A 203 13.98 30.84 3.06
CA SER A 203 14.37 29.54 3.62
C SER A 203 13.29 29.02 4.56
N HIS A 204 12.64 27.93 4.20
CA HIS A 204 11.51 27.38 4.94
C HIS A 204 11.88 26.04 5.58
N TYR A 205 11.22 25.76 6.70
CA TYR A 205 11.24 24.47 7.36
C TYR A 205 9.89 23.80 7.17
N SER A 206 9.89 22.49 6.89
CA SER A 206 8.69 21.67 6.82
C SER A 206 8.92 20.34 7.52
N ILE A 207 7.87 19.82 8.15
CA ILE A 207 7.88 18.50 8.79
C ILE A 207 7.35 17.39 7.89
N THR A 208 6.81 17.74 6.71
CA THR A 208 6.36 16.77 5.71
C THR A 208 6.76 17.24 4.31
N LEU A 209 6.97 16.26 3.42
CA LEU A 209 7.26 16.53 2.01
C LEU A 209 6.05 17.16 1.30
N ALA A 210 4.83 16.70 1.62
CA ALA A 210 3.60 17.25 1.06
C ALA A 210 3.43 18.75 1.37
N ASP A 211 3.63 19.17 2.62
CA ASP A 211 3.55 20.59 3.01
C ASP A 211 4.63 21.43 2.31
N ALA A 212 5.81 20.85 2.05
CA ALA A 212 6.90 21.53 1.37
C ALA A 212 6.58 21.77 -0.12
N ILE A 213 6.03 20.74 -0.79
CA ILE A 213 5.71 20.77 -2.21
C ILE A 213 4.49 21.66 -2.49
N SER A 214 3.42 21.52 -1.70
CA SER A 214 2.18 22.29 -1.86
C SER A 214 2.39 23.81 -1.76
N ARG A 215 3.46 24.28 -1.12
CA ARG A 215 3.81 25.71 -1.04
C ARG A 215 4.37 26.30 -2.33
N ILE A 216 4.79 25.47 -3.29
CA ILE A 216 5.38 25.93 -4.54
C ILE A 216 4.31 26.51 -5.44
N ARG A 217 3.37 25.65 -5.86
CA ARG A 217 2.21 25.97 -6.70
C ARG A 217 1.06 25.04 -6.29
N PRO A 218 0.21 25.45 -5.33
CA PRO A 218 -0.86 24.60 -4.80
C PRO A 218 -1.73 23.99 -5.90
N GLU A 219 -2.18 24.80 -6.86
CA GLU A 219 -3.04 24.36 -7.97
C GLU A 219 -2.36 23.28 -8.83
N LEU A 220 -1.11 23.53 -9.26
CA LEU A 220 -0.35 22.55 -10.06
C LEU A 220 -0.11 21.26 -9.28
N VAL A 221 0.20 21.35 -7.99
CA VAL A 221 0.39 20.17 -7.14
C VAL A 221 -0.90 19.38 -7.00
N THR A 222 -2.03 20.06 -6.82
CA THR A 222 -3.35 19.39 -6.77
C THR A 222 -3.67 18.69 -8.08
N ASP A 223 -3.46 19.33 -9.22
CA ASP A 223 -3.71 18.74 -10.54
C ASP A 223 -2.81 17.52 -10.77
N LEU A 224 -1.52 17.63 -10.49
CA LEU A 224 -0.59 16.50 -10.62
C LEU A 224 -0.90 15.38 -9.62
N MET A 225 -1.29 15.71 -8.39
CA MET A 225 -1.69 14.69 -7.40
C MET A 225 -2.89 13.90 -7.90
N PHE A 226 -3.87 14.58 -8.49
CA PHE A 226 -5.03 13.94 -9.08
C PHE A 226 -4.64 12.99 -10.21
N ASP A 227 -3.75 13.41 -11.12
CA ASP A 227 -3.24 12.53 -12.18
C ASP A 227 -2.52 11.30 -11.58
N HIS A 228 -1.65 11.49 -10.60
CA HIS A 228 -0.92 10.37 -9.99
C HIS A 228 -1.81 9.45 -9.13
N GLU A 229 -2.95 9.92 -8.62
CA GLU A 229 -3.92 9.13 -7.85
C GLU A 229 -4.94 8.40 -8.75
N GLU A 230 -5.46 9.05 -9.79
CA GLU A 230 -6.46 8.45 -10.71
C GLU A 230 -5.89 7.27 -11.50
N TRP A 231 -4.60 7.33 -11.87
CA TRP A 231 -3.92 6.27 -12.61
C TRP A 231 -3.35 5.16 -11.71
N VAL A 232 -3.55 5.22 -10.38
CA VAL A 232 -3.35 4.05 -9.52
C VAL A 232 -4.54 3.13 -9.71
N GLU A 233 -4.44 2.18 -10.65
CA GLU A 233 -5.34 1.03 -10.69
C GLU A 233 -5.19 0.27 -9.36
N ASN A 234 -6.00 0.64 -8.38
CA ASN A 234 -6.08 -0.09 -7.13
C ASN A 234 -6.64 -1.47 -7.46
N ALA A 235 -5.81 -2.50 -7.31
CA ALA A 235 -6.26 -3.88 -7.42
C ALA A 235 -7.49 -4.08 -6.53
N ARG A 236 -8.46 -4.86 -7.01
CA ARG A 236 -9.64 -5.26 -6.21
C ARG A 236 -9.17 -5.78 -4.86
N SER A 237 -9.79 -5.31 -3.79
CA SER A 237 -9.44 -5.77 -2.45
C SER A 237 -9.74 -7.27 -2.32
N PHE A 238 -9.01 -7.95 -1.44
CA PHE A 238 -9.24 -9.38 -1.21
C PHE A 238 -10.69 -9.66 -0.76
N SER A 239 -11.28 -8.80 0.07
CA SER A 239 -12.68 -8.92 0.49
C SER A 239 -13.67 -8.81 -0.68
N GLU A 240 -13.40 -7.92 -1.66
CA GLU A 240 -14.20 -7.84 -2.88
C GLU A 240 -14.05 -9.10 -3.74
N LEU A 241 -12.82 -9.63 -3.88
CA LEU A 241 -12.56 -10.87 -4.62
C LEU A 241 -13.29 -12.07 -3.99
N MET A 242 -13.24 -12.23 -2.67
CA MET A 242 -13.94 -13.30 -1.96
C MET A 242 -15.46 -13.17 -2.05
N ALA A 243 -16.00 -11.94 -1.94
CA ALA A 243 -17.43 -11.71 -2.09
C ALA A 243 -17.90 -12.06 -3.52
N ALA A 244 -17.11 -11.69 -4.53
CA ALA A 244 -17.37 -12.03 -5.92
C ALA A 244 -17.26 -13.54 -6.18
N GLU A 245 -16.24 -14.22 -5.63
CA GLU A 245 -16.11 -15.68 -5.72
C GLU A 245 -17.33 -16.38 -5.12
N ALA A 246 -17.71 -16.05 -3.89
CA ALA A 246 -18.86 -16.66 -3.21
C ALA A 246 -20.16 -16.46 -4.00
N GLN A 247 -20.37 -15.28 -4.57
CA GLN A 247 -21.52 -15.00 -5.42
C GLN A 247 -21.52 -15.87 -6.70
N LEU A 248 -20.37 -16.02 -7.35
CA LEU A 248 -20.24 -16.83 -8.56
C LEU A 248 -20.43 -18.31 -8.26
N CYS A 249 -19.89 -18.81 -7.14
CA CYS A 249 -20.14 -20.18 -6.65
C CYS A 249 -21.63 -20.45 -6.43
N ASP A 250 -22.34 -19.53 -5.76
CA ASP A 250 -23.78 -19.66 -5.54
C ASP A 250 -24.55 -19.73 -6.88
N LYS A 251 -24.19 -18.89 -7.86
CA LYS A 251 -24.80 -18.91 -9.21
C LYS A 251 -24.53 -20.22 -9.95
N VAL A 252 -23.29 -20.72 -9.89
CA VAL A 252 -22.92 -21.99 -10.51
C VAL A 252 -23.69 -23.16 -9.89
N TRP A 253 -23.78 -23.20 -8.56
CA TRP A 253 -24.58 -24.20 -7.85
C TRP A 253 -26.05 -24.13 -8.25
N TYR A 254 -26.62 -22.92 -8.32
CA TYR A 254 -28.03 -22.74 -8.66
C TYR A 254 -28.34 -23.21 -10.08
N ASN A 255 -27.48 -22.90 -11.06
CA ASN A 255 -27.63 -23.42 -12.42
C ASN A 255 -27.71 -24.96 -12.42
N ARG A 256 -26.75 -25.60 -11.72
CA ARG A 256 -26.68 -27.07 -11.60
C ARG A 256 -27.92 -27.63 -10.90
N HIS A 257 -28.45 -26.92 -9.89
CA HIS A 257 -29.69 -27.26 -9.22
C HIS A 257 -30.88 -27.24 -10.19
N LYS A 258 -31.02 -26.21 -11.03
CA LYS A 258 -32.10 -26.13 -12.03
C LYS A 258 -32.00 -27.24 -13.08
N CYS A 259 -30.81 -27.56 -13.58
CA CYS A 259 -30.61 -28.72 -14.46
C CYS A 259 -31.02 -30.04 -13.78
N ARG A 260 -30.74 -30.18 -12.48
CA ARG A 260 -31.14 -31.36 -11.69
C ARG A 260 -32.65 -31.42 -11.45
N GLU A 261 -33.28 -30.28 -11.19
CA GLU A 261 -34.75 -30.18 -11.10
C GLU A 261 -35.40 -30.65 -12.40
N GLU A 262 -34.92 -30.17 -13.56
CA GLU A 262 -35.41 -30.60 -14.86
C GLU A 262 -35.22 -32.11 -15.10
N ALA A 263 -34.08 -32.66 -14.68
CA ALA A 263 -33.82 -34.10 -14.77
C ALA A 263 -34.77 -34.93 -13.88
N ILE A 264 -35.16 -34.40 -12.71
CA ILE A 264 -36.16 -35.03 -11.84
C ILE A 264 -37.55 -34.94 -12.46
N THR A 265 -37.96 -33.76 -12.93
CA THR A 265 -39.27 -33.54 -13.56
C THR A 265 -39.45 -34.37 -14.83
N SER A 266 -38.37 -34.58 -15.59
CA SER A 266 -38.37 -35.46 -16.78
C SER A 266 -38.25 -36.96 -16.45
N GLY A 267 -38.12 -37.34 -15.17
CA GLY A 267 -38.00 -38.72 -14.73
C GLY A 267 -36.65 -39.38 -14.97
N ARG A 268 -35.63 -38.61 -15.41
CA ARG A 268 -34.24 -39.08 -15.58
C ARG A 268 -33.56 -39.35 -14.23
N ILE A 269 -33.92 -38.58 -13.20
CA ILE A 269 -33.49 -38.80 -11.82
C ILE A 269 -34.72 -39.11 -10.96
N LYS A 270 -34.67 -40.17 -10.17
CA LYS A 270 -35.75 -40.58 -9.27
C LYS A 270 -35.52 -40.07 -7.86
N VAL A 271 -36.57 -39.55 -7.23
CA VAL A 271 -36.54 -39.23 -5.80
C VAL A 271 -36.92 -40.48 -5.01
N VAL A 272 -36.02 -40.92 -4.13
CA VAL A 272 -36.17 -42.14 -3.31
C VAL A 272 -36.22 -41.77 -1.83
N ASP A 273 -36.88 -42.58 -1.01
CA ASP A 273 -37.02 -42.31 0.43
C ASP A 273 -35.75 -42.70 1.21
N GLU A 274 -35.13 -43.83 0.86
CA GLU A 274 -33.86 -44.28 1.43
C GLU A 274 -32.79 -44.40 0.33
N GLY A 275 -31.58 -43.93 0.63
CA GLY A 275 -30.46 -43.99 -0.32
C GLY A 275 -29.80 -45.36 -0.31
N ASP A 276 -29.49 -45.88 -1.51
CA ASP A 276 -28.59 -47.02 -1.64
C ASP A 276 -27.14 -46.61 -1.29
N LYS A 277 -26.38 -47.52 -0.67
CA LYS A 277 -24.95 -47.35 -0.37
C LYS A 277 -24.10 -47.13 -1.62
N THR A 278 -24.62 -47.47 -2.79
CA THR A 278 -23.94 -47.34 -4.09
C THR A 278 -24.05 -45.93 -4.70
N TYR A 279 -24.88 -45.04 -4.14
CA TYR A 279 -25.11 -43.67 -4.61
C TYR A 279 -25.30 -43.58 -6.15
N PRO A 280 -26.34 -44.23 -6.70
CA PRO A 280 -26.55 -44.26 -8.13
C PRO A 280 -26.83 -42.85 -8.67
N ALA A 281 -26.21 -42.48 -9.80
CA ALA A 281 -26.24 -41.13 -10.35
C ALA A 281 -27.64 -40.65 -10.77
N ASN A 282 -28.58 -41.58 -10.93
CA ASN A 282 -29.98 -41.34 -11.32
C ASN A 282 -30.95 -41.38 -10.14
N GLU A 283 -30.48 -41.33 -8.89
CA GLU A 283 -31.33 -41.25 -7.70
C GLU A 283 -30.91 -40.11 -6.77
N ILE A 284 -31.87 -39.53 -6.06
CA ILE A 284 -31.64 -38.56 -5.00
C ILE A 284 -32.55 -38.86 -3.82
N VAL A 285 -31.99 -38.84 -2.61
CA VAL A 285 -32.75 -39.06 -1.37
C VAL A 285 -33.67 -37.87 -1.13
N ARG A 286 -34.92 -38.12 -0.73
CA ARG A 286 -35.97 -37.11 -0.51
C ARG A 286 -35.49 -35.98 0.40
N ASP A 287 -34.91 -36.29 1.56
CA ASP A 287 -34.42 -35.29 2.51
C ASP A 287 -33.35 -34.37 1.91
N ILE A 288 -32.46 -34.92 1.07
CA ILE A 288 -31.42 -34.15 0.37
C ILE A 288 -32.08 -33.22 -0.65
N TRP A 289 -33.07 -33.71 -1.39
CA TRP A 289 -33.81 -32.92 -2.36
C TRP A 289 -34.59 -31.77 -1.70
N GLU A 290 -35.27 -32.03 -0.59
CA GLU A 290 -35.95 -31.00 0.19
C GLU A 290 -34.98 -29.95 0.75
N GLY A 291 -33.80 -30.39 1.19
CA GLY A 291 -32.72 -29.49 1.59
C GLY A 291 -32.25 -28.59 0.44
N ALA A 292 -32.07 -29.17 -0.76
CA ALA A 292 -31.67 -28.44 -1.95
C ALA A 292 -32.71 -27.38 -2.37
N LEU A 293 -34.00 -27.72 -2.33
CA LEU A 293 -35.09 -26.77 -2.60
C LEU A 293 -35.09 -25.58 -1.63
N LYS A 294 -34.88 -25.84 -0.33
CA LYS A 294 -34.76 -24.78 0.69
C LYS A 294 -33.55 -23.88 0.42
N SER A 295 -32.43 -24.45 -0.02
CA SER A 295 -31.23 -23.68 -0.37
C SER A 295 -31.44 -22.84 -1.63
N ALA A 296 -32.12 -23.36 -2.65
CA ALA A 296 -32.47 -22.62 -3.86
C ALA A 296 -33.35 -21.40 -3.55
N ALA A 297 -34.39 -21.58 -2.74
CA ALA A 297 -35.25 -20.47 -2.30
C ALA A 297 -34.48 -19.38 -1.54
N LYS A 298 -33.47 -19.77 -0.73
CA LYS A 298 -32.59 -18.80 -0.06
C LYS A 298 -31.73 -18.02 -1.05
N MET A 299 -31.23 -18.65 -2.11
CA MET A 299 -30.45 -17.96 -3.13
C MET A 299 -31.29 -16.98 -3.94
N GLU A 300 -32.51 -17.37 -4.32
CA GLU A 300 -33.47 -16.49 -4.99
C GLU A 300 -33.80 -15.26 -4.13
N ALA A 301 -34.00 -15.46 -2.82
CA ALA A 301 -34.21 -14.35 -1.88
C ALA A 301 -32.96 -13.47 -1.70
N LYS A 302 -31.76 -14.05 -1.73
CA LYS A 302 -30.48 -13.35 -1.52
C LYS A 302 -30.08 -12.49 -2.72
N TYR A 303 -30.26 -12.99 -3.93
CA TYR A 303 -29.75 -12.35 -5.15
C TYR A 303 -30.85 -11.75 -6.04
N GLY A 304 -32.10 -12.12 -5.82
CA GLY A 304 -33.21 -11.81 -6.73
C GLY A 304 -33.22 -12.76 -7.92
N ILE A 305 -34.41 -13.18 -8.34
CA ILE A 305 -34.59 -14.20 -9.40
C ILE A 305 -33.93 -13.79 -10.71
N ASP A 306 -33.98 -12.50 -11.07
CA ASP A 306 -33.39 -11.95 -12.30
C ASP A 306 -31.86 -12.09 -12.36
N ASN A 307 -31.19 -12.26 -11.21
CA ASN A 307 -29.74 -12.46 -11.13
C ASN A 307 -29.33 -13.94 -11.09
N MET A 308 -30.29 -14.86 -11.10
CA MET A 308 -30.09 -16.31 -10.95
C MET A 308 -30.37 -17.09 -12.24
N GLY A 309 -30.44 -16.39 -13.38
CA GLY A 309 -30.65 -16.96 -14.70
C GLY A 309 -32.14 -16.99 -15.11
N PRO A 310 -32.49 -17.74 -16.17
CA PRO A 310 -31.61 -18.59 -16.97
C PRO A 310 -30.55 -17.78 -17.71
N TRP A 311 -29.35 -18.35 -17.86
CA TRP A 311 -28.23 -17.76 -18.58
C TRP A 311 -28.10 -18.39 -19.96
N ASP A 312 -27.75 -17.61 -20.97
CA ASP A 312 -27.33 -18.16 -22.26
C ASP A 312 -25.92 -18.76 -22.22
N ASP A 313 -25.49 -19.41 -23.30
CA ASP A 313 -24.17 -20.06 -23.39
C ASP A 313 -23.01 -19.08 -23.14
N PHE A 314 -23.16 -17.83 -23.56
CA PHE A 314 -22.14 -16.79 -23.40
C PHE A 314 -22.08 -16.30 -21.95
N GLU A 315 -23.23 -15.96 -21.36
CA GLU A 315 -23.34 -15.54 -19.96
C GLU A 315 -22.85 -16.63 -19.01
N TRP A 316 -23.22 -17.88 -19.29
CA TRP A 316 -22.73 -19.03 -18.55
C TRP A 316 -21.21 -19.21 -18.68
N GLY A 317 -20.67 -19.06 -19.89
CA GLY A 317 -19.23 -19.05 -20.13
C GLY A 317 -18.53 -17.94 -19.35
N MET A 318 -19.09 -16.74 -19.32
CA MET A 318 -18.56 -15.59 -18.57
C MET A 318 -18.58 -15.82 -17.05
N ILE A 319 -19.62 -16.45 -16.50
CA ILE A 319 -19.69 -16.78 -15.07
C ILE A 319 -18.57 -17.75 -14.69
N ASN A 320 -18.40 -18.83 -15.45
CA ASN A 320 -17.35 -19.82 -15.19
C ASN A 320 -15.95 -19.22 -15.41
N GLY A 321 -15.76 -18.44 -16.48
CA GLY A 321 -14.48 -17.76 -16.75
C GLY A 321 -14.09 -16.76 -15.65
N LYS A 322 -15.05 -15.96 -15.15
CA LYS A 322 -14.81 -15.07 -14.00
C LYS A 322 -14.48 -15.84 -12.74
N LEU A 323 -15.19 -16.96 -12.48
CA LEU A 323 -14.93 -17.80 -11.32
C LEU A 323 -13.52 -18.41 -11.38
N SER A 324 -13.15 -19.01 -12.51
CA SER A 324 -11.79 -19.54 -12.73
C SER A 324 -10.72 -18.46 -12.59
N ALA A 325 -10.93 -17.27 -13.15
CA ALA A 325 -9.97 -16.17 -13.05
C ALA A 325 -9.78 -15.72 -11.58
N ILE A 326 -10.87 -15.59 -10.82
CA ILE A 326 -10.81 -15.22 -9.41
C ILE A 326 -10.14 -16.33 -8.59
N ARG A 327 -10.51 -17.59 -8.81
CA ARG A 327 -9.92 -18.76 -8.15
C ARG A 327 -8.43 -18.91 -8.45
N TRP A 328 -8.03 -18.73 -9.70
CA TRP A 328 -6.62 -18.72 -10.10
C TRP A 328 -5.84 -17.60 -9.41
N VAL A 329 -6.38 -16.39 -9.39
CA VAL A 329 -5.80 -15.27 -8.65
C VAL A 329 -5.71 -15.62 -7.15
N LEU A 330 -6.72 -16.28 -6.58
CA LEU A 330 -6.76 -16.80 -5.19
C LEU A 330 -5.80 -17.97 -4.92
N GLY A 331 -5.17 -18.55 -5.94
CA GLY A 331 -4.16 -19.61 -5.78
C GLY A 331 -4.66 -21.02 -6.06
N GLN A 332 -5.90 -21.17 -6.53
CA GLN A 332 -6.45 -22.45 -7.02
C GLN A 332 -6.01 -22.74 -8.47
N ASP A 333 -6.12 -23.99 -8.90
CA ASP A 333 -5.84 -24.36 -10.29
C ASP A 333 -6.95 -23.89 -11.25
N TRP A 334 -6.59 -23.67 -12.53
CA TRP A 334 -7.48 -23.10 -13.55
C TRP A 334 -8.81 -23.85 -13.74
N ASP A 335 -8.81 -25.16 -13.50
CA ASP A 335 -9.92 -26.06 -13.77
C ASP A 335 -10.76 -26.41 -12.52
N GLU A 336 -10.46 -25.82 -11.36
CA GLU A 336 -11.23 -26.07 -10.14
C GLU A 336 -12.56 -25.30 -10.18
N LEU A 337 -13.57 -25.85 -10.85
CA LEU A 337 -14.95 -25.33 -10.93
C LEU A 337 -15.94 -26.14 -10.06
N TYR A 338 -15.44 -26.88 -9.08
CA TYR A 338 -16.29 -27.57 -8.11
C TYR A 338 -17.01 -26.54 -7.22
N THR A 339 -18.30 -26.76 -6.98
CA THR A 339 -19.18 -25.93 -6.14
C THR A 339 -20.11 -26.81 -5.36
#